data_AF-A0A964KEL4-F1
#
_entry.id   AF-A0A964KEL4-F1
#
_cell.length_a   1.000
_cell.length_b   1.000
_cell.length_c   1.000
_cell.angle_alpha   90.00
_cell.angle_beta   90.00
_cell.angle_gamma   90.00
#
_symmetry.space_group_name_H-M   'P 1'
#
loop_
_entity.id
_entity.type
_entity.pdbx_description
1 polymer ?
#
loop_
_entity_poly.entity_id
_entity_poly.type
_entity_poly.pdbx_seq_one_letter_code
_entity_poly.pdbx_strand_id
1 'polypeptide(L)'
;MPRTVTIVSAADIIDEEQNIGREGQIITKTFPLDTGVPGVDMDYAWISYSKGYGTPRHRHTFDQFRYTLSGVRQQDDLEIREG
;
A
#
# COMPACT_ATOMS: atom_id res chain seq x y z
N MET A 1 -13.41 7.18 -28.32
CA MET A 1 -13.54 5.75 -27.93
C MET A 1 -14.30 5.67 -26.62
N PRO A 2 -15.22 4.72 -26.44
CA PRO A 2 -15.87 4.53 -25.14
C PRO A 2 -14.81 4.20 -24.09
N ARG A 3 -14.95 4.77 -22.89
CA ARG A 3 -14.09 4.40 -21.76
C ARG A 3 -14.48 3.01 -21.30
N THR A 4 -13.53 2.07 -21.33
CA THR A 4 -13.72 0.77 -20.69
C THR A 4 -13.58 0.97 -19.19
N VAL A 5 -14.58 0.54 -18.42
CA VAL A 5 -14.55 0.58 -16.95
C VAL A 5 -14.45 -0.84 -16.44
N THR A 6 -13.41 -1.10 -15.64
CA THR A 6 -13.28 -2.35 -14.91
C THR A 6 -13.80 -2.15 -13.50
N ILE A 7 -14.85 -2.89 -13.13
CA ILE A 7 -15.40 -2.91 -11.78
C ILE A 7 -14.88 -4.18 -11.10
N VAL A 8 -14.25 -4.00 -9.94
CA VAL A 8 -13.69 -5.09 -9.13
C VAL A 8 -14.27 -5.02 -7.72
N SER A 9 -14.64 -6.19 -7.18
CA SER A 9 -14.96 -6.33 -5.77
C SER A 9 -13.68 -6.57 -4.98
N ALA A 10 -13.46 -5.80 -3.90
CA ALA A 10 -12.33 -6.04 -3.01
C ALA A 10 -12.38 -7.43 -2.35
N ALA A 11 -13.58 -8.03 -2.23
CA ALA A 11 -13.73 -9.37 -1.67
C ALA A 11 -13.20 -10.48 -2.60
N ASP A 12 -13.10 -10.21 -3.90
CA ASP A 12 -12.68 -11.19 -4.91
C ASP A 12 -11.17 -11.15 -5.16
N ILE A 13 -10.46 -10.16 -4.62
CA ILE A 13 -9.00 -10.04 -4.73
C ILE A 13 -8.33 -10.89 -3.66
N ILE A 14 -7.32 -11.66 -4.07
CA ILE A 14 -6.55 -12.55 -3.19
C ILE A 14 -5.79 -11.72 -2.14
N ASP A 15 -5.79 -12.22 -0.91
CA ASP A 15 -4.95 -11.69 0.16
C ASP A 15 -3.52 -12.21 0.02
N GLU A 16 -2.57 -11.28 -0.09
CA GLU A 16 -1.15 -11.54 -0.04
C GLU A 16 -0.63 -11.18 1.35
N GLU A 17 -0.36 -12.19 2.15
CA GLU A 17 0.26 -12.02 3.45
C GLU A 17 1.78 -11.84 3.29
N GLN A 18 2.32 -10.78 3.89
CA GLN A 18 3.76 -10.58 3.96
C GLN A 18 4.20 -10.41 5.42
N ASN A 19 5.22 -11.18 5.79
CA ASN A 19 5.80 -11.19 7.12
C ASN A 19 7.15 -10.46 7.12
N ILE A 20 7.11 -9.17 6.76
CA ILE A 20 8.30 -8.32 6.60
C ILE A 20 8.55 -7.44 7.84
N GLY A 21 7.62 -7.44 8.80
CA GLY A 21 7.70 -6.65 10.05
C GLY A 21 8.48 -7.33 11.17
N ARG A 22 8.86 -6.56 12.19
CA ARG A 22 9.46 -7.09 13.44
C ARG A 22 8.44 -7.90 14.26
N GLU A 23 7.18 -7.45 14.28
CA GLU A 23 6.02 -8.11 14.87
C GLU A 23 4.80 -7.83 13.99
N GLY A 24 3.86 -8.78 13.92
CA GLY A 24 2.64 -8.66 13.12
C GLY A 24 2.83 -8.86 11.62
N GLN A 25 1.73 -8.75 10.88
CA GLN A 25 1.64 -9.02 9.45
C GLN A 25 1.07 -7.81 8.71
N ILE A 26 1.43 -7.72 7.43
CA ILE A 26 0.76 -6.87 6.44
C ILE A 26 0.00 -7.80 5.49
N ILE A 27 -1.25 -7.47 5.21
CA ILE A 27 -2.04 -8.13 4.17
C ILE A 27 -2.28 -7.11 3.08
N THR A 28 -1.96 -7.48 1.85
CA THR A 28 -2.12 -6.65 0.66
C THR A 28 -3.08 -7.32 -0.32
N LYS A 29 -4.02 -6.56 -0.85
CA LYS A 29 -4.85 -6.93 -2.00
C LYS A 29 -4.49 -6.01 -3.16
N THR A 30 -3.74 -6.51 -4.14
CA THR A 30 -3.34 -5.73 -5.32
C THR A 30 -4.41 -5.83 -6.39
N PHE A 31 -4.94 -4.68 -6.82
CA PHE A 31 -5.97 -4.63 -7.84
C PHE A 31 -5.35 -4.67 -9.25
N PRO A 32 -6.02 -5.28 -10.23
CA PRO A 32 -5.58 -5.24 -11.61
C PRO A 32 -5.68 -3.79 -12.11
N LEU A 33 -4.53 -3.17 -12.36
CA LEU A 33 -4.43 -1.80 -12.84
C LEU A 33 -3.57 -1.76 -14.10
N ASP A 34 -4.17 -1.27 -15.17
CA ASP A 34 -3.47 -0.91 -16.40
C ASP A 34 -3.58 0.61 -16.56
N THR A 35 -2.43 1.28 -16.60
CA THR A 35 -2.37 2.73 -16.76
C THR A 35 -2.65 3.14 -18.20
N GLY A 36 -2.41 2.25 -19.18
CA GLY A 36 -2.43 2.56 -20.60
C GLY A 36 -1.39 3.60 -21.03
N VAL A 37 -0.49 4.02 -20.13
CA VAL A 37 0.53 5.05 -20.38
C VAL A 37 1.91 4.39 -20.46
N PRO A 38 2.59 4.43 -21.61
CA PRO A 38 3.91 3.83 -21.76
C PRO A 38 4.93 4.39 -20.76
N GLY A 39 5.64 3.50 -20.07
CA GLY A 39 6.68 3.86 -19.11
C GLY A 39 6.18 4.32 -17.74
N VAL A 40 4.87 4.20 -17.48
CA VAL A 40 4.28 4.48 -16.15
C VAL A 40 3.85 3.17 -15.51
N ASP A 41 4.63 2.75 -14.52
CA ASP A 41 4.28 1.66 -13.61
C ASP A 41 3.50 2.24 -12.42
N MET A 42 2.30 1.71 -12.16
CA MET A 42 1.45 2.15 -11.07
C MET A 42 0.76 0.94 -10.44
N ASP A 43 0.81 0.89 -9.11
CA ASP A 43 0.09 -0.11 -8.32
C ASP A 43 -1.06 0.55 -7.55
N TYR A 44 -2.17 -0.18 -7.47
CA TYR A 44 -3.28 0.17 -6.60
C TYR A 44 -3.59 -1.01 -5.70
N ALA A 45 -3.56 -0.77 -4.39
CA ALA A 45 -3.70 -1.84 -3.41
C ALA A 45 -4.54 -1.42 -2.20
N TRP A 46 -5.30 -2.37 -1.67
CA TRP A 46 -5.88 -2.28 -0.33
C TRP A 46 -4.92 -2.96 0.63
N ILE A 47 -4.52 -2.23 1.67
CA ILE A 47 -3.57 -2.74 2.66
C ILE A 47 -4.21 -2.74 4.04
N SER A 48 -4.06 -3.85 4.76
CA SER A 48 -4.39 -3.94 6.18
C SER A 48 -3.15 -4.32 6.98
N TYR A 49 -3.08 -3.80 8.20
CA TYR A 49 -1.95 -4.00 9.10
C TYR A 49 -2.46 -4.56 10.41
N SER A 50 -1.83 -5.62 10.92
CA SER A 50 -2.09 -6.07 12.28
C SER A 50 -1.54 -5.08 13.29
N LYS A 51 -2.16 -5.04 14.48
CA LYS A 51 -1.67 -4.22 15.59
C LYS A 51 -0.21 -4.61 15.90
N GLY A 52 0.64 -3.61 16.10
CA GLY A 52 2.08 -3.80 16.35
C GLY A 52 2.93 -3.86 15.09
N TYR A 53 2.33 -3.99 13.90
CA TYR A 53 3.08 -3.98 12.65
C TYR A 53 3.78 -2.65 12.43
N GLY A 54 5.11 -2.71 12.37
CA GLY A 54 5.99 -1.60 12.00
C GLY A 54 6.62 -1.87 10.64
N THR A 55 6.39 -0.98 9.68
CA THR A 55 7.08 -1.05 8.39
C THR A 55 8.56 -0.72 8.59
N PRO A 56 9.50 -1.55 8.11
CA PRO A 56 10.92 -1.20 8.14
C PRO A 56 11.18 0.15 7.47
N ARG A 57 12.17 0.90 7.97
CA ARG A 57 12.58 2.16 7.32
C ARG A 57 13.10 1.84 5.91
N HIS A 58 12.55 2.53 4.93
CA HIS A 58 12.96 2.44 3.54
C HIS A 58 12.75 3.79 2.85
N ARG A 59 13.41 3.96 1.70
CA ARG A 59 13.27 5.13 0.86
C ARG A 59 12.46 4.75 -0.37
N HIS A 60 11.44 5.51 -0.69
CA HIS A 60 10.75 5.40 -1.97
C HIS A 60 11.55 6.09 -3.07
N THR A 61 11.60 5.46 -4.23
CA THR A 61 12.07 6.06 -5.49
C THR A 61 10.90 6.48 -6.40
N PHE A 62 9.69 6.48 -5.84
CA PHE A 62 8.41 6.74 -6.51
C PHE A 62 7.49 7.50 -5.56
N ASP A 63 6.46 8.14 -6.13
CA ASP A 63 5.44 8.83 -5.36
C ASP A 63 4.41 7.83 -4.81
N GLN A 64 3.97 8.05 -3.57
CA GLN A 64 2.99 7.18 -2.94
C GLN A 64 1.90 7.98 -2.25
N PHE A 65 0.66 7.64 -2.59
CA PHE A 65 -0.54 8.20 -1.98
C PHE A 65 -1.20 7.14 -1.11
N ARG A 66 -1.67 7.53 0.07
CA ARG A 66 -2.36 6.64 1.01
C ARG A 66 -3.61 7.30 1.55
N TYR A 67 -4.69 6.53 1.60
CA TYR A 67 -5.93 6.93 2.25
C TYR A 67 -6.29 5.93 3.34
N THR A 68 -6.41 6.41 4.58
CA THR A 68 -6.73 5.56 5.74
C THR A 68 -8.24 5.44 5.87
N LEU A 69 -8.79 4.25 5.60
CA LEU A 69 -10.22 3.96 5.76
C LEU A 69 -10.62 3.82 7.24
N SER A 70 -9.77 3.22 8.06
CA SER A 70 -10.01 3.01 9.49
C SER A 70 -8.72 2.77 10.26
N GLY A 71 -8.81 2.89 11.59
CA GLY A 71 -7.66 2.80 12.48
C GLY A 71 -6.80 4.06 12.50
N VAL A 72 -5.72 4.01 13.28
CA VAL A 72 -4.73 5.09 13.37
C VAL A 72 -3.39 4.50 13.01
N ARG A 73 -2.71 5.10 12.04
CA ARG A 73 -1.33 4.81 11.71
C ARG A 73 -0.50 6.01 12.07
N GLN A 74 0.44 5.81 12.98
CA GLN A 74 1.42 6.81 13.32
C GLN A 74 2.59 6.67 12.35
N GLN A 75 2.96 7.77 11.71
CA GLN A 75 4.21 7.88 10.98
C GLN A 75 5.14 8.72 11.85
N ASP A 76 5.91 8.07 12.71
CA ASP A 76 6.94 8.74 13.49
C ASP A 76 8.13 9.00 12.58
N ASP A 77 8.10 10.15 11.91
CA ASP A 77 9.27 10.75 11.29
C ASP A 77 10.22 11.21 12.40
N LEU A 78 10.92 10.27 13.04
CA LEU A 78 12.10 10.59 13.82
C LEU A 78 13.19 11.03 12.84
N GLU A 79 13.16 12.31 12.44
CA GLU A 79 14.38 13.08 12.30
C GLU A 79 15.00 13.18 13.71
N ILE A 80 15.93 12.26 14.03
CA ILE A 80 16.94 12.62 15.02
C ILE A 80 17.85 13.61 14.30
N ARG A 81 17.54 14.90 14.42
CA ARG A 81 18.56 15.92 14.31
C ARG A 81 19.26 15.93 15.66
N GLU A 82 20.40 15.27 15.73
CA GLU A 82 21.37 15.56 16.79
C GLU A 82 21.63 17.07 16.79
N GLY A 83 21.45 17.67 17.96
CA GLY A 83 21.77 19.04 18.30
C GLY A 83 22.02 19.10 19.80
#